data_AF-A0A926CLU4-F1
#
_entry.id   AF-A0A926CLU4-F1
#
_cell.length_a   1.000
_cell.length_b   1.000
_cell.length_c   1.000
_cell.angle_alpha   90.00
_cell.angle_beta   90.00
_cell.angle_gamma   90.00
#
_symmetry.space_group_name_H-M   'P 1'
#
loop_
_entity.id
_entity.type
_entity.pdbx_description
1 polymer ?
#
loop_
_entity_poly.entity_id
_entity_poly.type
_entity_poly.pdbx_seq_one_letter_code
_entity_poly.pdbx_strand_id
1 'polypeptide(L)'
;AKRYQTEALFIANGQRANGSKEHQYPELAQLFETITQRLDSNPGPELVRRVVTIAATYYSMAGGDGGAGQMGYVTPKSAEMVGKALLPYWQSAEAAKDETAIRLAIEASANATYEPLQKKVLDYSSSGPEHLRTLAATSLSDPRVISLPATQEFLEPLAAQIQRGSQEPERRAELVGSLIKLFSRARWDIPKTEEQQRIFYGLLIPAFSPERGKLEENTRKLSQMDKDPPDWYLARSIGQVIHSNPDLQTRALLAKFPTTFATPMEEMLWLPTLKWLLNLETGIPEVRSKAKKGSDELAEVRGRAVDLYLKQLTDPAADNRLRSSALNLAAETPVHSHPRVRPVLQKIKPEYVESDVPEVAAMSPTWKDNFEYFRNWVAPELTRTNREDEFACLGCHGVAGRVPSMELMPADGNGYLSAKALHTNYVRLLERVNESDVEQSKILRKPLNVQSGKEDGHQGGRRFNPGDRGYEILRRWVIDAAALKQAK
;
A
#
# COMPACT_ATOMS: atom_id res chain seq x y z
N ALA A 1 39.22 -15.10 10.61
CA ALA A 1 39.22 -14.55 9.23
C ALA A 1 38.01 -15.00 8.39
N LYS A 2 37.74 -16.31 8.18
CA LYS A 2 36.66 -16.76 7.27
C LYS A 2 35.20 -16.55 7.74
N ARG A 3 34.93 -16.43 9.05
CA ARG A 3 33.57 -16.21 9.61
C ARG A 3 33.01 -14.83 9.24
N TYR A 4 33.82 -13.79 9.43
CA TYR A 4 33.51 -12.40 9.07
C TYR A 4 33.34 -12.20 7.55
N GLN A 5 33.99 -13.02 6.72
CA GLN A 5 33.87 -12.95 5.26
C GLN A 5 32.55 -13.53 4.74
N THR A 6 31.96 -14.53 5.41
CA THR A 6 30.66 -15.10 5.01
C THR A 6 29.51 -14.16 5.39
N GLU A 7 29.52 -13.59 6.60
CA GLU A 7 28.53 -12.59 7.02
C GLU A 7 28.55 -11.36 6.09
N ALA A 8 29.74 -10.87 5.71
CA ALA A 8 29.89 -9.78 4.75
C ALA A 8 29.32 -10.09 3.34
N LEU A 9 29.45 -11.34 2.87
CA LEU A 9 28.88 -11.81 1.61
C LEU A 9 27.33 -11.79 1.60
N PHE A 10 26.71 -11.97 2.77
CA PHE A 10 25.27 -11.90 2.95
C PHE A 10 24.78 -10.49 3.28
N ILE A 11 25.61 -9.65 3.91
CA ILE A 11 25.35 -8.21 4.07
C ILE A 11 25.38 -7.49 2.72
N ALA A 12 26.26 -7.91 1.80
CA ALA A 12 26.30 -7.42 0.43
C ALA A 12 25.08 -7.84 -0.42
N ASN A 13 24.27 -8.80 0.05
CA ASN A 13 23.23 -9.49 -0.73
C ASN A 13 21.89 -8.74 -0.88
N GLY A 14 21.81 -7.48 -0.45
CA GLY A 14 20.65 -6.67 -0.78
C GLY A 14 20.17 -5.80 0.35
N GLN A 15 20.39 -4.51 0.18
CA GLN A 15 19.45 -3.58 0.75
C GLN A 15 18.14 -3.71 -0.04
N ARG A 16 17.02 -4.07 0.61
CA ARG A 16 15.69 -4.12 -0.03
C ARG A 16 15.33 -2.80 -0.72
N ALA A 17 15.81 -1.70 -0.16
CA ALA A 17 15.72 -0.34 -0.69
C ALA A 17 16.47 -0.13 -2.02
N ASN A 18 17.54 -0.88 -2.28
CA ASN A 18 18.45 -0.70 -3.41
C ASN A 18 18.44 -1.93 -4.34
N GLY A 19 17.26 -2.28 -4.86
CA GLY A 19 17.08 -3.39 -5.79
C GLY A 19 17.58 -3.14 -7.23
N SER A 20 18.33 -2.06 -7.49
CA SER A 20 18.81 -1.79 -8.85
C SER A 20 19.92 -2.78 -9.25
N LYS A 21 20.05 -3.03 -10.55
CA LYS A 21 21.08 -3.94 -11.10
C LYS A 21 22.52 -3.53 -10.73
N GLU A 22 22.75 -2.25 -10.44
CA GLU A 22 24.05 -1.68 -10.07
C GLU A 22 24.42 -1.96 -8.60
N HIS A 23 23.44 -2.25 -7.75
CA HIS A 23 23.62 -2.52 -6.32
C HIS A 23 23.47 -4.00 -5.96
N GLN A 24 23.07 -4.84 -6.93
CA GLN A 24 23.10 -6.29 -6.80
C GLN A 24 24.48 -6.80 -7.21
N TYR A 25 24.91 -7.91 -6.60
CA TYR A 25 26.13 -8.63 -6.98
C TYR A 25 25.75 -9.89 -7.78
N PRO A 26 25.41 -9.77 -9.08
CA PRO A 26 24.97 -10.90 -9.89
C PRO A 26 26.00 -12.04 -9.94
N GLU A 27 27.28 -11.75 -9.72
CA GLU A 27 28.36 -12.72 -9.61
C GLU A 27 28.11 -13.74 -8.47
N LEU A 28 27.34 -13.36 -7.45
CA LEU A 28 26.98 -14.25 -6.35
C LEU A 28 25.83 -15.21 -6.71
N ALA A 29 25.08 -14.96 -7.79
CA ALA A 29 23.96 -15.81 -8.18
C ALA A 29 24.41 -17.26 -8.44
N GLN A 30 25.57 -17.44 -9.06
CA GLN A 30 26.13 -18.79 -9.30
C GLN A 30 26.52 -19.49 -8.00
N LEU A 31 27.02 -18.74 -7.02
CA LEU A 31 27.32 -19.28 -5.69
C LEU A 31 26.03 -19.74 -4.98
N PHE A 32 24.99 -18.90 -4.98
CA PHE A 32 23.70 -19.25 -4.37
C PHE A 32 23.08 -20.47 -5.04
N GLU A 33 23.07 -20.53 -6.38
CA GLU A 33 22.60 -21.70 -7.13
C GLU A 33 23.39 -22.97 -6.77
N THR A 34 24.73 -22.88 -6.65
CA THR A 34 25.56 -24.01 -6.24
C THR A 34 25.23 -24.50 -4.82
N ILE A 35 24.97 -23.59 -3.88
CA ILE A 35 24.56 -23.94 -2.52
C ILE A 35 23.15 -24.55 -2.53
N THR A 36 22.20 -23.98 -3.28
CA THR A 36 20.85 -24.51 -3.50
C THR A 36 20.91 -25.96 -3.98
N GLN A 37 21.70 -26.26 -5.02
CA GLN A 37 21.84 -27.62 -5.56
C GLN A 37 22.42 -28.60 -4.52
N ARG A 38 23.35 -28.14 -3.66
CA ARG A 38 23.86 -28.95 -2.55
C ARG A 38 22.79 -29.22 -1.49
N LEU A 39 21.98 -28.21 -1.16
CA LEU A 39 20.85 -28.35 -0.23
C LEU A 39 19.80 -29.34 -0.77
N ASP A 40 19.55 -29.36 -2.09
CA ASP A 40 18.64 -30.32 -2.72
C ASP A 40 19.19 -31.76 -2.72
N SER A 41 20.49 -31.93 -2.98
CA SER A 41 21.07 -33.25 -3.24
C SER A 41 21.54 -33.96 -1.97
N ASN A 42 22.19 -33.22 -1.06
CA ASN A 42 22.74 -33.76 0.19
C ASN A 42 22.86 -32.63 1.23
N PRO A 43 21.76 -32.25 1.91
CA PRO A 43 21.76 -31.17 2.88
C PRO A 43 22.56 -31.56 4.13
N GLY A 44 23.87 -31.30 4.11
CA GLY A 44 24.70 -31.48 5.29
C GLY A 44 24.20 -30.61 6.46
N PRO A 45 24.05 -31.14 7.68
CA PRO A 45 23.43 -30.42 8.81
C PRO A 45 24.18 -29.13 9.17
N GLU A 46 25.51 -29.13 9.01
CA GLU A 46 26.35 -27.96 9.23
C GLU A 46 26.10 -26.84 8.20
N LEU A 47 25.83 -27.19 6.94
CA LEU A 47 25.51 -26.20 5.91
C LEU A 47 24.15 -25.56 6.20
N VAL A 48 23.14 -26.39 6.48
CA VAL A 48 21.79 -25.94 6.86
C VAL A 48 21.87 -25.00 8.05
N ARG A 49 22.50 -25.43 9.16
CA ARG A 49 22.63 -24.61 10.37
C ARG A 49 23.30 -23.27 10.10
N ARG A 50 24.35 -23.24 9.27
CA ARG A 50 25.05 -21.99 8.92
C ARG A 50 24.16 -21.03 8.14
N VAL A 51 23.46 -21.51 7.11
CA VAL A 51 22.55 -20.66 6.33
C VAL A 51 21.42 -20.12 7.21
N VAL A 52 20.83 -20.96 8.06
CA VAL A 52 19.78 -20.55 9.01
C VAL A 52 20.29 -19.50 10.00
N THR A 53 21.45 -19.73 10.61
CA THR A 53 22.03 -18.79 11.59
C THR A 53 22.31 -17.44 10.95
N ILE A 54 22.87 -17.43 9.73
CA ILE A 54 23.11 -16.19 8.97
C ILE A 54 21.80 -15.46 8.69
N ALA A 55 20.73 -16.19 8.37
CA ALA A 55 19.43 -15.60 8.12
C ALA A 55 18.77 -15.01 9.37
N ALA A 56 18.97 -15.65 10.52
CA ALA A 56 18.52 -15.11 11.79
C ALA A 56 19.26 -13.82 12.17
N THR A 57 20.55 -13.64 11.82
CA THR A 57 21.35 -12.47 12.28
C THR A 57 20.71 -11.11 11.98
N TYR A 58 19.96 -10.99 10.88
CA TYR A 58 19.41 -9.71 10.40
C TYR A 58 17.88 -9.64 10.46
N TYR A 59 17.21 -10.51 11.21
CA TYR A 59 15.74 -10.56 11.21
C TYR A 59 15.07 -9.22 11.58
N SER A 60 15.68 -8.47 12.52
CA SER A 60 15.18 -7.18 12.99
C SER A 60 15.34 -6.05 11.95
N MET A 61 16.07 -6.30 10.85
CA MET A 61 16.28 -5.36 9.75
C MET A 61 15.32 -5.57 8.57
N ALA A 62 14.28 -6.40 8.74
CA ALA A 62 13.29 -6.70 7.71
C ALA A 62 12.29 -5.56 7.43
N GLY A 63 12.12 -4.65 8.40
CA GLY A 63 11.00 -3.71 8.45
C GLY A 63 11.41 -2.25 8.40
N GLY A 64 11.15 -1.60 7.26
CA GLY A 64 11.13 -0.14 7.15
C GLY A 64 10.46 0.33 5.86
N ASP A 65 10.41 1.64 5.70
CA ASP A 65 9.83 2.48 4.64
C ASP A 65 10.62 2.50 3.32
N GLY A 66 11.39 1.45 3.01
CA GLY A 66 12.37 1.47 1.93
C GLY A 66 13.60 2.38 2.13
N GLY A 67 13.91 2.85 3.35
CA GLY A 67 15.18 3.52 3.67
C GLY A 67 16.43 2.62 3.75
N ALA A 68 17.61 3.23 3.83
CA ALA A 68 18.89 2.54 3.98
C ALA A 68 18.95 1.71 5.28
N GLY A 69 19.46 0.47 5.19
CA GLY A 69 19.58 -0.45 6.34
C GLY A 69 18.58 -1.62 6.37
N GLN A 70 17.64 -1.69 5.42
CA GLN A 70 16.74 -2.84 5.29
C GLN A 70 17.41 -4.00 4.56
N MET A 71 17.63 -5.10 5.27
CA MET A 71 18.33 -6.27 4.74
C MET A 71 17.35 -7.23 4.08
N GLY A 72 17.72 -7.82 2.95
CA GLY A 72 16.89 -8.82 2.26
C GLY A 72 17.67 -9.67 1.28
N TYR A 73 17.14 -10.85 0.98
CA TYR A 73 17.71 -11.77 -0.01
C TYR A 73 17.23 -11.43 -1.41
N VAL A 74 17.77 -10.35 -2.00
CA VAL A 74 17.29 -9.81 -3.29
C VAL A 74 18.14 -10.22 -4.49
N THR A 75 19.42 -10.60 -4.30
CA THR A 75 20.22 -11.14 -5.40
C THR A 75 19.55 -12.41 -5.93
N PRO A 76 19.51 -12.64 -7.25
CA PRO A 76 18.92 -13.85 -7.81
C PRO A 76 19.39 -15.11 -7.07
N LYS A 77 18.44 -16.03 -6.82
CA LYS A 77 18.66 -17.33 -6.15
C LYS A 77 18.97 -17.30 -4.65
N SER A 78 19.23 -16.14 -4.05
CA SER A 78 19.52 -16.04 -2.62
C SER A 78 18.32 -16.41 -1.73
N ALA A 79 17.13 -15.91 -2.02
CA ALA A 79 15.92 -16.24 -1.26
C ALA A 79 15.58 -17.75 -1.35
N GLU A 80 15.72 -18.34 -2.54
CA GLU A 80 15.52 -19.79 -2.76
C GLU A 80 16.50 -20.60 -1.91
N MET A 81 17.79 -20.27 -1.94
CA MET A 81 18.82 -20.94 -1.14
C MET A 81 18.50 -20.90 0.37
N VAL A 82 18.11 -19.72 0.88
CA VAL A 82 17.75 -19.55 2.30
C VAL A 82 16.50 -20.35 2.64
N GLY A 83 15.48 -20.28 1.79
CA GLY A 83 14.23 -21.03 1.96
C GLY A 83 14.43 -22.54 2.01
N LYS A 84 15.26 -23.08 1.13
CA LYS A 84 15.58 -24.52 1.09
C LYS A 84 16.42 -25.00 2.27
N ALA A 85 17.17 -24.12 2.93
CA ALA A 85 17.82 -24.46 4.19
C ALA A 85 16.85 -24.39 5.39
N LEU A 86 16.00 -23.37 5.43
CA LEU A 86 15.09 -23.12 6.55
C LEU A 86 13.99 -24.17 6.67
N LEU A 87 13.40 -24.62 5.56
CA LEU A 87 12.28 -25.57 5.60
C LEU A 87 12.63 -26.92 6.26
N PRO A 88 13.72 -27.62 5.86
CA PRO A 88 14.13 -28.86 6.53
C PRO A 88 14.57 -28.62 7.98
N TYR A 89 15.22 -27.50 8.28
CA TYR A 89 15.60 -27.12 9.64
C TYR A 89 14.37 -26.98 10.54
N TRP A 90 13.36 -26.24 10.07
CA TRP A 90 12.10 -26.04 10.79
C TRP A 90 11.35 -27.35 10.97
N GLN A 91 11.22 -28.18 9.93
CA GLN A 91 10.60 -29.50 10.03
C GLN A 91 11.29 -30.39 11.07
N SER A 92 12.62 -30.35 11.13
CA SER A 92 13.40 -31.10 12.12
C SER A 92 13.15 -30.57 13.54
N ALA A 93 13.07 -29.24 13.70
CA ALA A 93 12.77 -28.60 14.98
C ALA A 93 11.35 -28.94 15.47
N GLU A 94 10.36 -28.99 14.58
CA GLU A 94 8.99 -29.44 14.89
C GLU A 94 8.97 -30.90 15.35
N ALA A 95 9.64 -31.78 14.60
CA ALA A 95 9.72 -33.20 14.94
C ALA A 95 10.40 -33.41 16.30
N ALA A 96 11.43 -32.62 16.61
CA ALA A 96 12.13 -32.64 17.89
C ALA A 96 11.38 -31.90 19.01
N LYS A 97 10.30 -31.16 18.70
CA LYS A 97 9.61 -30.23 19.61
C LYS A 97 10.56 -29.22 20.27
N ASP A 98 11.57 -28.77 19.51
CA ASP A 98 12.53 -27.76 19.96
C ASP A 98 11.98 -26.36 19.70
N GLU A 99 11.33 -25.78 20.71
CA GLU A 99 10.74 -24.44 20.61
C GLU A 99 11.77 -23.35 20.29
N THR A 100 13.01 -23.49 20.75
CA THR A 100 14.06 -22.50 20.49
C THR A 100 14.47 -22.53 19.02
N ALA A 101 14.62 -23.73 18.45
CA ALA A 101 14.91 -23.90 17.04
C ALA A 101 13.73 -23.48 16.14
N ILE A 102 12.48 -23.75 16.56
CA ILE A 102 11.29 -23.26 15.85
C ILE A 102 11.27 -21.74 15.84
N ARG A 103 11.48 -21.09 16.99
CA ARG A 103 11.57 -19.63 17.09
C ARG A 103 12.64 -19.05 16.16
N LEU A 104 13.84 -19.65 16.18
CA LEU A 104 14.94 -19.24 15.30
C LEU A 104 14.58 -19.36 13.82
N ALA A 105 13.88 -20.44 13.44
CA ALA A 105 13.43 -20.64 12.07
C ALA A 105 12.42 -19.57 11.62
N ILE A 106 11.51 -19.17 12.51
CA ILE A 106 10.56 -18.09 12.25
C ILE A 106 11.31 -16.76 12.06
N GLU A 107 12.18 -16.38 13.00
CA GLU A 107 12.98 -15.15 12.93
C GLU A 107 13.81 -15.10 11.63
N ALA A 108 14.51 -16.18 11.30
CA ALA A 108 15.31 -16.29 10.08
C ALA A 108 14.51 -16.16 8.79
N SER A 109 13.19 -16.33 8.83
CA SER A 109 12.32 -16.21 7.66
C SER A 109 12.00 -14.76 7.28
N ALA A 110 12.24 -13.79 8.16
CA ALA A 110 11.84 -12.38 8.01
C ALA A 110 12.36 -11.68 6.74
N ASN A 111 13.48 -12.16 6.18
CA ASN A 111 14.16 -11.51 5.05
C ASN A 111 14.08 -12.30 3.72
N ALA A 112 13.46 -13.49 3.73
CA ALA A 112 13.45 -14.42 2.61
C ALA A 112 12.09 -14.51 1.92
N THR A 113 12.01 -14.10 0.66
CA THR A 113 10.76 -14.10 -0.13
C THR A 113 10.45 -15.44 -0.81
N TYR A 114 11.02 -16.55 -0.34
CA TYR A 114 10.78 -17.88 -0.92
C TYR A 114 9.38 -18.37 -0.58
N GLU A 115 8.53 -18.54 -1.60
CA GLU A 115 7.09 -18.76 -1.43
C GLU A 115 6.72 -19.95 -0.51
N PRO A 116 7.31 -21.15 -0.64
CA PRO A 116 7.00 -22.26 0.27
C PRO A 116 7.33 -21.97 1.74
N LEU A 117 8.40 -21.21 2.00
CA LEU A 117 8.74 -20.76 3.35
C LEU A 117 7.72 -19.72 3.86
N GLN A 118 7.38 -18.74 3.02
CA GLN A 118 6.40 -17.71 3.38
C GLN A 118 5.01 -18.31 3.68
N LYS A 119 4.60 -19.36 2.95
CA LYS A 119 3.38 -20.14 3.26
C LYS A 119 3.45 -20.79 4.65
N LYS A 120 4.57 -21.43 5.00
CA LYS A 120 4.75 -22.03 6.33
C LYS A 120 4.72 -20.98 7.45
N VAL A 121 5.33 -19.81 7.24
CA VAL A 121 5.25 -18.68 8.20
C VAL A 121 3.81 -18.19 8.34
N LEU A 122 3.07 -18.08 7.23
CA LEU A 122 1.66 -17.71 7.24
C LEU A 122 0.80 -18.71 8.03
N ASP A 123 1.01 -20.01 7.83
CA ASP A 123 0.31 -21.06 8.56
C ASP A 123 0.58 -20.96 10.07
N TYR A 124 1.82 -20.66 10.46
CA TYR A 124 2.19 -20.43 11.85
C TYR A 124 1.55 -19.18 12.44
N SER A 125 1.37 -18.12 11.65
CA SER A 125 0.75 -16.88 12.13
C SER A 125 -0.72 -17.07 12.52
N SER A 126 -1.43 -17.99 11.86
CA SER A 126 -2.85 -18.24 12.09
C SER A 126 -3.11 -19.46 12.99
N SER A 127 -2.47 -20.59 12.69
CA SER A 127 -2.76 -21.91 13.27
C SER A 127 -1.65 -22.45 14.17
N GLY A 128 -0.47 -21.81 14.19
CA GLY A 128 0.66 -22.21 15.03
C GLY A 128 0.40 -22.04 16.53
N PRO A 129 1.39 -22.42 17.39
CA PRO A 129 1.32 -22.17 18.83
C PRO A 129 1.07 -20.69 19.13
N GLU A 130 0.13 -20.37 20.04
CA GLU A 130 -0.31 -18.99 20.29
C GLU A 130 0.85 -18.02 20.56
N HIS A 131 1.83 -18.45 21.35
CA HIS A 131 2.99 -17.64 21.72
C HIS A 131 3.95 -17.35 20.54
N LEU A 132 3.84 -18.05 19.40
CA LEU A 132 4.65 -17.85 18.19
C LEU A 132 3.92 -17.13 17.07
N ARG A 133 2.59 -17.00 17.14
CA ARG A 133 1.78 -16.41 16.07
C ARG A 133 2.19 -14.99 15.71
N THR A 134 2.42 -14.15 16.74
CA THR A 134 2.89 -12.76 16.56
C THR A 134 4.22 -12.72 15.83
N LEU A 135 5.17 -13.54 16.29
CA LEU A 135 6.50 -13.61 15.70
C LEU A 135 6.39 -14.01 14.23
N ALA A 136 5.61 -15.05 13.93
CA ALA A 136 5.37 -15.49 12.56
C ALA A 136 4.74 -14.40 11.68
N ALA A 137 3.72 -13.69 12.18
CA ALA A 137 3.11 -12.58 11.46
C ALA A 137 4.13 -11.46 11.15
N THR A 138 5.01 -11.13 12.11
CA THR A 138 6.06 -10.12 11.93
C THR A 138 7.21 -10.57 11.03
N SER A 139 7.42 -11.89 10.89
CA SER A 139 8.45 -12.50 10.05
C SER A 139 7.97 -12.79 8.62
N LEU A 140 6.76 -12.36 8.24
CA LEU A 140 6.35 -12.36 6.84
C LEU A 140 7.14 -11.31 6.06
N SER A 141 8.02 -11.81 5.20
CA SER A 141 9.02 -11.00 4.52
C SER A 141 8.38 -10.14 3.44
N ASP A 142 7.47 -10.70 2.66
CA ASP A 142 6.76 -9.97 1.63
C ASP A 142 5.28 -10.39 1.61
N PRO A 143 4.36 -9.54 2.11
CA PRO A 143 2.94 -9.87 2.12
C PRO A 143 2.33 -10.00 0.71
N ARG A 144 3.04 -9.61 -0.36
CA ARG A 144 2.55 -9.60 -1.75
C ARG A 144 2.65 -10.95 -2.46
N VAL A 145 3.56 -11.81 -1.99
CA VAL A 145 3.79 -13.15 -2.57
C VAL A 145 2.79 -14.19 -2.05
N ILE A 146 1.96 -13.81 -1.07
CA ILE A 146 0.92 -14.65 -0.48
C ILE A 146 -0.45 -14.01 -0.70
N SER A 147 -1.47 -14.86 -0.82
CA SER A 147 -2.88 -14.45 -0.73
C SER A 147 -3.42 -14.98 0.59
N LEU A 148 -3.99 -14.09 1.40
CA LEU A 148 -4.60 -14.46 2.68
C LEU A 148 -5.97 -15.10 2.41
N PRO A 149 -6.24 -16.29 2.97
CA PRO A 149 -7.56 -16.87 2.88
C PRO A 149 -8.53 -16.06 3.72
N ALA A 150 -9.65 -15.64 3.14
CA ALA A 150 -10.69 -14.91 3.85
C ALA A 150 -11.69 -15.84 4.56
N THR A 151 -11.19 -16.94 5.15
CA THR A 151 -12.01 -17.88 5.91
C THR A 151 -12.08 -17.48 7.38
N GLN A 152 -13.12 -17.94 8.07
CA GLN A 152 -13.31 -17.66 9.49
C GLN A 152 -12.14 -18.21 10.33
N GLU A 153 -11.71 -19.44 10.05
CA GLU A 153 -10.66 -20.14 10.80
C GLU A 153 -9.33 -19.40 10.75
N PHE A 154 -9.06 -18.72 9.63
CA PHE A 154 -7.86 -17.90 9.47
C PHE A 154 -8.01 -16.52 10.14
N LEU A 155 -9.13 -15.83 9.88
CA LEU A 155 -9.28 -14.44 10.28
C LEU A 155 -9.59 -14.26 11.78
N GLU A 156 -10.46 -15.10 12.34
CA GLU A 156 -10.95 -14.97 13.72
C GLU A 156 -9.82 -14.87 14.77
N PRO A 157 -8.80 -15.77 14.79
CA PRO A 157 -7.73 -15.65 15.77
C PRO A 157 -6.89 -14.36 15.62
N LEU A 158 -6.67 -13.91 14.38
CA LEU A 158 -5.90 -12.69 14.08
C LEU A 158 -6.68 -11.42 14.43
N ALA A 159 -7.98 -11.38 14.12
CA ALA A 159 -8.86 -10.28 14.48
C ALA A 159 -8.97 -10.14 16.01
N ALA A 160 -9.11 -11.27 16.72
CA ALA A 160 -9.12 -11.28 18.17
C ALA A 160 -7.79 -10.79 18.76
N GLN A 161 -6.66 -11.09 18.13
CA GLN A 161 -5.34 -10.59 18.53
C GLN A 161 -5.21 -9.08 18.33
N ILE A 162 -5.69 -8.53 17.21
CA ILE A 162 -5.75 -7.08 16.97
C ILE A 162 -6.59 -6.40 18.07
N GLN A 163 -7.76 -6.97 18.38
CA GLN A 163 -8.66 -6.41 19.39
C GLN A 163 -8.01 -6.42 20.78
N ARG A 164 -7.40 -7.54 21.21
CA ARG A 164 -6.68 -7.61 22.50
C ARG A 164 -5.51 -6.64 22.54
N GLY A 165 -4.68 -6.64 21.50
CA GLY A 165 -3.50 -5.77 21.41
C GLY A 165 -3.82 -4.28 21.38
N SER A 166 -5.01 -3.89 20.90
CA SER A 166 -5.44 -2.48 20.88
C SER A 166 -5.58 -1.88 22.29
N GLN A 167 -5.86 -2.71 23.29
CA GLN A 167 -6.07 -2.31 24.69
C GLN A 167 -4.75 -1.93 25.39
N GLU A 168 -3.62 -2.39 24.88
CA GLU A 168 -2.30 -2.22 25.52
C GLU A 168 -1.41 -1.31 24.66
N PRO A 169 -1.27 0.00 24.98
CA PRO A 169 -0.54 0.94 24.15
C PRO A 169 0.89 0.53 23.78
N GLU A 170 1.59 -0.16 24.69
CA GLU A 170 2.95 -0.68 24.49
C GLU A 170 3.00 -1.79 23.43
N ARG A 171 1.97 -2.64 23.37
CA ARG A 171 1.88 -3.75 22.41
C ARG A 171 1.38 -3.34 21.04
N ARG A 172 0.81 -2.14 20.89
CA ARG A 172 0.25 -1.67 19.61
C ARG A 172 1.27 -1.67 18.49
N ALA A 173 2.48 -1.18 18.75
CA ALA A 173 3.51 -1.05 17.71
C ALA A 173 4.02 -2.44 17.25
N GLU A 174 4.30 -3.34 18.20
CA GLU A 174 4.92 -4.63 17.92
C GLU A 174 3.91 -5.65 17.38
N LEU A 175 2.73 -5.74 18.00
CA LEU A 175 1.75 -6.79 17.75
C LEU A 175 0.67 -6.34 16.77
N VAL A 176 0.00 -5.21 17.04
CA VAL A 176 -1.10 -4.75 16.16
C VAL A 176 -0.56 -4.16 14.87
N GLY A 177 0.48 -3.32 14.92
CA GLY A 177 1.05 -2.65 13.76
C GLY A 177 1.49 -3.62 12.67
N SER A 178 2.11 -4.73 13.04
CA SER A 178 2.53 -5.80 12.12
C SER A 178 1.34 -6.47 11.43
N LEU A 179 0.27 -6.79 12.16
CA LEU A 179 -0.95 -7.37 11.59
C LEU A 179 -1.70 -6.39 10.70
N ILE A 180 -1.79 -5.11 11.09
CA ILE A 180 -2.38 -4.06 10.26
C ILE A 180 -1.60 -3.92 8.95
N LYS A 181 -0.27 -3.91 9.01
CA LYS A 181 0.59 -3.86 7.81
C LYS A 181 0.38 -5.08 6.91
N LEU A 182 0.28 -6.28 7.48
CA LEU A 182 -0.03 -7.50 6.76
C LEU A 182 -1.38 -7.39 6.04
N PHE A 183 -2.45 -7.05 6.78
CA PHE A 183 -3.81 -6.99 6.25
C PHE A 183 -3.98 -5.88 5.19
N SER A 184 -3.32 -4.75 5.37
CA SER A 184 -3.31 -3.63 4.42
C SER A 184 -2.61 -3.94 3.09
N ARG A 185 -1.61 -4.83 3.10
CA ARG A 185 -0.72 -5.05 1.94
C ARG A 185 -0.91 -6.37 1.22
N ALA A 186 -1.33 -7.40 1.94
CA ALA A 186 -1.49 -8.72 1.36
C ALA A 186 -2.65 -8.76 0.38
N ARG A 187 -2.58 -9.69 -0.57
CA ARG A 187 -3.75 -10.03 -1.37
C ARG A 187 -4.75 -10.80 -0.53
N TRP A 188 -6.03 -10.64 -0.81
CA TRP A 188 -7.09 -11.41 -0.15
C TRP A 188 -7.84 -12.27 -1.15
N ASP A 189 -7.95 -13.57 -0.84
CA ASP A 189 -8.84 -14.47 -1.56
C ASP A 189 -10.24 -14.39 -0.94
N ILE A 190 -11.01 -13.39 -1.37
CA ILE A 190 -12.34 -13.11 -0.83
C ILE A 190 -13.32 -14.21 -1.24
N PRO A 191 -14.15 -14.75 -0.32
CA PRO A 191 -15.03 -15.85 -0.64
C PRO A 191 -16.08 -15.39 -1.65
N LYS A 192 -16.57 -16.29 -2.51
CA LYS A 192 -17.53 -15.93 -3.56
C LYS A 192 -18.97 -15.81 -3.08
N THR A 193 -19.30 -16.45 -1.95
CA THR A 193 -20.67 -16.48 -1.43
C THR A 193 -20.94 -15.29 -0.52
N GLU A 194 -22.16 -14.73 -0.61
CA GLU A 194 -22.57 -13.59 0.21
C GLU A 194 -22.50 -13.91 1.71
N GLU A 195 -22.88 -15.13 2.10
CA GLU A 195 -22.83 -15.58 3.49
C GLU A 195 -21.40 -15.57 4.05
N GLN A 196 -20.43 -16.14 3.33
CA GLN A 196 -19.04 -16.15 3.77
C GLN A 196 -18.44 -14.74 3.79
N GLN A 197 -18.78 -13.89 2.81
CA GLN A 197 -18.37 -12.48 2.83
C GLN A 197 -18.95 -11.73 4.04
N ARG A 198 -20.22 -12.00 4.40
CA ARG A 198 -20.87 -11.40 5.58
C ARG A 198 -20.17 -11.82 6.88
N ILE A 199 -19.76 -13.07 6.99
CA ILE A 199 -18.98 -13.59 8.13
C ILE A 199 -17.61 -12.92 8.17
N PHE A 200 -16.89 -12.92 7.05
CA PHE A 200 -15.57 -12.30 6.93
C PHE A 200 -15.57 -10.83 7.38
N TYR A 201 -16.43 -10.00 6.80
CA TYR A 201 -16.52 -8.59 7.20
C TYR A 201 -17.07 -8.41 8.63
N GLY A 202 -17.87 -9.35 9.13
CA GLY A 202 -18.34 -9.36 10.52
C GLY A 202 -17.23 -9.62 11.54
N LEU A 203 -16.19 -10.37 11.16
CA LEU A 203 -14.99 -10.60 11.97
C LEU A 203 -13.99 -9.45 11.85
N LEU A 204 -13.85 -8.87 10.66
CA LEU A 204 -12.87 -7.81 10.40
C LEU A 204 -13.29 -6.44 10.97
N ILE A 205 -14.58 -6.08 10.84
CA ILE A 205 -15.08 -4.74 11.19
C ILE A 205 -15.49 -4.72 12.66
N PRO A 206 -14.83 -3.91 13.51
CA PRO A 206 -15.19 -3.78 14.92
C PRO A 206 -16.55 -3.11 15.08
N ALA A 207 -17.30 -3.53 16.10
CA ALA A 207 -18.55 -2.88 16.50
C ALA A 207 -18.30 -1.88 17.64
N PHE A 208 -18.85 -0.68 17.52
CA PHE A 208 -18.78 0.36 18.54
C PHE A 208 -20.18 0.67 19.06
N SER A 209 -20.58 0.02 20.15
CA SER A 209 -21.91 0.23 20.72
C SER A 209 -22.08 1.68 21.22
N PRO A 210 -23.32 2.20 21.27
CA PRO A 210 -23.59 3.54 21.81
C PRO A 210 -23.04 3.76 23.22
N GLU A 211 -23.02 2.71 24.05
CA GLU A 211 -22.47 2.74 25.41
C GLU A 211 -20.95 2.96 25.38
N ARG A 212 -20.23 2.29 24.47
CA ARG A 212 -18.79 2.52 24.26
C ARG A 212 -18.53 3.97 23.82
N GLY A 213 -19.39 4.51 22.97
CA GLY A 213 -19.33 5.91 22.52
C GLY A 213 -19.39 6.94 23.65
N LYS A 214 -19.99 6.58 24.80
CA LYS A 214 -20.19 7.48 25.95
C LYS A 214 -19.10 7.35 27.01
N LEU A 215 -18.14 6.44 26.86
CA LEU A 215 -17.05 6.27 27.81
C LEU A 215 -16.21 7.55 27.89
N GLU A 216 -15.72 7.88 29.09
CA GLU A 216 -14.91 9.09 29.33
C GLU A 216 -13.67 9.10 28.43
N GLU A 217 -12.98 7.97 28.29
CA GLU A 217 -11.82 7.84 27.42
C GLU A 217 -12.11 8.16 25.96
N ASN A 218 -13.33 7.88 25.48
CA ASN A 218 -13.73 8.12 24.08
C ASN A 218 -14.24 9.54 23.83
N THR A 219 -14.72 10.23 24.87
CA THR A 219 -15.34 11.57 24.80
C THR A 219 -14.41 12.70 25.25
N ARG A 220 -13.41 12.41 26.09
CA ARG A 220 -12.47 13.42 26.58
C ARG A 220 -11.60 13.99 25.46
N LYS A 221 -11.22 15.25 25.61
CA LYS A 221 -10.18 15.87 24.77
C LYS A 221 -8.82 15.27 25.13
N LEU A 222 -8.08 14.83 24.13
CA LEU A 222 -6.72 14.32 24.29
C LEU A 222 -5.72 15.47 24.35
N SER A 223 -4.78 15.40 25.30
CA SER A 223 -3.56 16.21 25.29
C SER A 223 -2.59 15.70 24.22
N GLN A 224 -1.57 16.49 23.86
CA GLN A 224 -0.56 16.08 22.86
C GLN A 224 0.22 14.80 23.25
N MET A 225 0.37 14.51 24.55
CA MET A 225 1.10 13.34 25.03
C MET A 225 0.21 12.12 25.26
N ASP A 226 -1.11 12.28 25.19
CA ASP A 226 -2.04 11.19 25.44
C ASP A 226 -1.98 10.15 24.33
N LYS A 227 -2.00 8.87 24.72
CA LYS A 227 -2.20 7.78 23.76
C LYS A 227 -3.66 7.75 23.33
N ASP A 228 -3.89 7.40 22.08
CA ASP A 228 -5.25 7.20 21.58
C ASP A 228 -5.99 6.14 22.43
N PRO A 229 -7.25 6.38 22.81
CA PRO A 229 -8.10 5.36 23.42
C PRO A 229 -8.18 4.11 22.54
N PRO A 230 -8.35 2.91 23.13
CA PRO A 230 -8.37 1.66 22.37
C PRO A 230 -9.36 1.66 21.20
N ASP A 231 -10.56 2.18 21.37
CA ASP A 231 -11.58 2.20 20.31
C ASP A 231 -11.22 3.12 19.15
N TRP A 232 -10.68 4.30 19.44
CA TRP A 232 -10.20 5.24 18.42
C TRP A 232 -9.02 4.68 17.64
N TYR A 233 -8.09 4.02 18.34
CA TYR A 233 -6.98 3.33 17.70
C TYR A 233 -7.49 2.20 16.79
N LEU A 234 -8.38 1.35 17.30
CA LEU A 234 -8.93 0.23 16.54
C LEU A 234 -9.72 0.69 15.31
N ALA A 235 -10.56 1.72 15.44
CA ALA A 235 -11.30 2.32 14.33
C ALA A 235 -10.37 2.81 13.22
N ARG A 236 -9.32 3.55 13.59
CA ARG A 236 -8.34 4.07 12.63
C ARG A 236 -7.52 2.96 11.98
N SER A 237 -7.06 1.99 12.76
CA SER A 237 -6.26 0.87 12.29
C SER A 237 -7.02 -0.04 11.33
N ILE A 238 -8.26 -0.42 11.65
CA ILE A 238 -9.10 -1.22 10.74
C ILE A 238 -9.57 -0.40 9.54
N GLY A 239 -9.89 0.89 9.73
CA GLY A 239 -10.15 1.81 8.62
C GLY A 239 -8.97 1.87 7.64
N GLN A 240 -7.74 1.93 8.15
CA GLN A 240 -6.53 1.85 7.32
C GLN A 240 -6.48 0.54 6.51
N VAL A 241 -6.73 -0.62 7.14
CA VAL A 241 -6.76 -1.93 6.46
C VAL A 241 -7.72 -1.92 5.27
N ILE A 242 -8.97 -1.54 5.52
CA ILE A 242 -10.04 -1.63 4.54
C ILE A 242 -9.85 -0.62 3.40
N HIS A 243 -9.39 0.60 3.72
CA HIS A 243 -9.31 1.68 2.75
C HIS A 243 -7.98 1.73 2.00
N SER A 244 -6.93 1.07 2.50
CA SER A 244 -5.67 0.92 1.77
C SER A 244 -5.63 -0.32 0.87
N ASN A 245 -6.51 -1.31 1.09
CA ASN A 245 -6.49 -2.57 0.35
C ASN A 245 -7.66 -2.70 -0.63
N PRO A 246 -7.42 -2.60 -1.96
CA PRO A 246 -8.47 -2.71 -2.96
C PRO A 246 -9.23 -4.06 -2.96
N ASP A 247 -8.60 -5.15 -2.53
CA ASP A 247 -9.26 -6.47 -2.51
C ASP A 247 -10.42 -6.50 -1.50
N LEU A 248 -10.37 -5.64 -0.47
CA LEU A 248 -11.42 -5.50 0.55
C LEU A 248 -12.53 -4.52 0.14
N GLN A 249 -12.35 -3.73 -0.92
CA GLN A 249 -13.28 -2.69 -1.37
C GLN A 249 -14.41 -3.27 -2.23
N THR A 250 -15.19 -4.15 -1.63
CA THR A 250 -16.23 -4.94 -2.31
C THR A 250 -17.64 -4.40 -2.05
N ARG A 251 -18.63 -4.88 -2.82
CA ARG A 251 -20.05 -4.61 -2.54
C ARG A 251 -20.49 -5.14 -1.17
N ALA A 252 -19.97 -6.27 -0.71
CA ALA A 252 -20.28 -6.79 0.61
C ALA A 252 -19.72 -5.93 1.75
N LEU A 253 -18.57 -5.28 1.56
CA LEU A 253 -18.10 -4.24 2.48
C LEU A 253 -19.10 -3.07 2.51
N LEU A 254 -19.54 -2.59 1.34
CA LEU A 254 -20.47 -1.46 1.26
C LEU A 254 -21.85 -1.77 1.86
N ALA A 255 -22.28 -3.04 1.84
CA ALA A 255 -23.49 -3.47 2.54
C ALA A 255 -23.39 -3.30 4.07
N LYS A 256 -22.16 -3.18 4.62
CA LYS A 256 -21.91 -2.85 6.03
C LYS A 256 -21.81 -1.35 6.29
N PHE A 257 -21.81 -0.50 5.26
CA PHE A 257 -21.74 0.95 5.44
C PHE A 257 -23.01 1.46 6.17
N PRO A 258 -22.88 2.03 7.38
CA PRO A 258 -24.03 2.34 8.23
C PRO A 258 -24.99 3.34 7.58
N THR A 259 -26.30 3.12 7.77
CA THR A 259 -27.33 4.09 7.39
C THR A 259 -27.32 5.30 8.32
N THR A 260 -26.94 5.08 9.58
CA THR A 260 -26.73 6.09 10.61
C THR A 260 -25.52 5.71 11.45
N PHE A 261 -24.76 6.70 11.91
CA PHE A 261 -23.57 6.47 12.73
C PHE A 261 -23.91 6.58 14.22
N ALA A 262 -23.63 5.52 14.97
CA ALA A 262 -23.92 5.44 16.41
C ALA A 262 -22.85 6.12 17.27
N THR A 263 -21.59 6.15 16.80
CA THR A 263 -20.45 6.68 17.56
C THR A 263 -19.44 7.40 16.65
N PRO A 264 -18.63 8.34 17.21
CA PRO A 264 -17.51 8.95 16.48
C PRO A 264 -16.47 7.95 15.96
N MET A 265 -16.28 6.81 16.62
CA MET A 265 -15.34 5.77 16.17
C MET A 265 -15.84 5.03 14.93
N GLU A 266 -17.16 4.81 14.83
CA GLU A 266 -17.78 4.27 13.62
C GLU A 266 -17.62 5.27 12.45
N GLU A 267 -17.82 6.56 12.71
CA GLU A 267 -17.54 7.62 11.72
C GLU A 267 -16.09 7.61 11.28
N MET A 268 -15.14 7.46 12.21
CA MET A 268 -13.71 7.44 11.92
C MET A 268 -13.33 6.23 11.06
N LEU A 269 -13.93 5.07 11.32
CA LEU A 269 -13.70 3.88 10.53
C LEU A 269 -14.16 4.06 9.08
N TRP A 270 -15.34 4.67 8.86
CA TRP A 270 -15.97 4.74 7.54
C TRP A 270 -15.65 6.02 6.75
N LEU A 271 -15.19 7.10 7.38
CA LEU A 271 -14.91 8.38 6.73
C LEU A 271 -13.98 8.26 5.50
N PRO A 272 -12.88 7.47 5.53
CA PRO A 272 -12.01 7.33 4.37
C PRO A 272 -12.61 6.54 3.20
N THR A 273 -13.80 5.95 3.35
CA THR A 273 -14.55 5.30 2.25
C THR A 273 -14.72 6.25 1.05
N LEU A 274 -14.91 7.55 1.32
CA LEU A 274 -15.12 8.55 0.28
C LEU A 274 -13.98 8.57 -0.76
N LYS A 275 -12.73 8.30 -0.34
CA LYS A 275 -11.52 8.34 -1.17
C LYS A 275 -11.64 7.49 -2.44
N TRP A 276 -12.25 6.30 -2.32
CA TRP A 276 -12.32 5.32 -3.41
C TRP A 276 -13.75 5.10 -3.90
N LEU A 277 -14.77 5.24 -3.04
CA LEU A 277 -16.17 4.97 -3.38
C LEU A 277 -16.70 5.87 -4.51
N LEU A 278 -16.22 7.12 -4.59
CA LEU A 278 -16.62 8.06 -5.66
C LEU A 278 -16.21 7.55 -7.05
N ASN A 279 -15.15 6.75 -7.13
CA ASN A 279 -14.64 6.19 -8.38
C ASN A 279 -14.87 4.68 -8.53
N LEU A 280 -15.38 4.00 -7.51
CA LEU A 280 -15.65 2.56 -7.56
C LEU A 280 -16.65 2.26 -8.67
N GLU A 281 -16.39 1.20 -9.45
CA GLU A 281 -17.23 0.78 -10.58
C GLU A 281 -17.48 1.89 -11.63
N THR A 282 -16.63 2.92 -11.67
CA THR A 282 -16.60 3.85 -12.81
C THR A 282 -15.77 3.20 -13.92
N GLY A 283 -16.19 3.32 -15.18
CA GLY A 283 -15.35 2.91 -16.31
C GLY A 283 -14.04 3.71 -16.35
N ILE A 284 -13.09 3.29 -17.19
CA ILE A 284 -11.92 4.13 -17.46
C ILE A 284 -12.44 5.42 -18.16
N PRO A 285 -12.06 6.62 -17.71
CA PRO A 285 -12.51 7.88 -18.29
C PRO A 285 -11.85 8.15 -19.65
N GLU A 286 -12.52 8.87 -20.55
CA GLU A 286 -11.96 9.36 -21.82
C GLU A 286 -11.62 10.86 -21.72
N VAL A 287 -10.62 11.33 -22.48
CA VAL A 287 -10.07 12.70 -22.39
C VAL A 287 -11.07 13.81 -22.74
N ARG A 288 -12.10 13.51 -23.55
CA ARG A 288 -13.11 14.49 -24.00
C ARG A 288 -14.55 14.00 -23.84
N SER A 289 -14.74 13.00 -22.98
CA SER A 289 -16.06 12.49 -22.66
C SER A 289 -16.36 12.74 -21.20
N LYS A 290 -17.64 12.94 -20.90
CA LYS A 290 -18.09 12.93 -19.51
C LYS A 290 -17.71 11.58 -18.89
N ALA A 291 -17.14 11.63 -17.69
CA ALA A 291 -16.87 10.41 -16.93
C ALA A 291 -18.15 9.57 -16.86
N LYS A 292 -18.04 8.28 -17.16
CA LYS A 292 -19.17 7.36 -17.01
C LYS A 292 -19.61 7.40 -15.55
N LYS A 293 -20.89 7.69 -15.31
CA LYS A 293 -21.46 7.54 -13.97
C LYS A 293 -21.25 6.08 -13.55
N GLY A 294 -20.78 5.87 -12.32
CA GLY A 294 -20.77 4.53 -11.75
C GLY A 294 -22.18 3.99 -11.58
N SER A 295 -22.33 2.72 -11.19
CA SER A 295 -23.64 2.09 -10.99
C SER A 295 -24.59 2.97 -10.15
N ASP A 296 -25.84 3.09 -10.60
CA ASP A 296 -26.93 3.78 -9.89
C ASP A 296 -27.20 3.12 -8.52
N GLU A 297 -26.91 1.82 -8.39
CA GLU A 297 -27.04 1.07 -7.14
C GLU A 297 -26.16 1.61 -6.01
N LEU A 298 -25.05 2.29 -6.35
CA LEU A 298 -24.12 2.88 -5.38
C LEU A 298 -24.42 4.36 -5.09
N ALA A 299 -25.41 4.96 -5.75
CA ALA A 299 -25.69 6.39 -5.63
C ALA A 299 -26.06 6.78 -4.19
N GLU A 300 -26.86 5.96 -3.51
CA GLU A 300 -27.28 6.22 -2.12
C GLU A 300 -26.09 6.15 -1.16
N VAL A 301 -25.25 5.11 -1.24
CA VAL A 301 -24.08 4.94 -0.37
C VAL A 301 -23.05 6.05 -0.62
N ARG A 302 -22.85 6.47 -1.88
CA ARG A 302 -22.02 7.65 -2.22
C ARG A 302 -22.58 8.92 -1.58
N GLY A 303 -23.91 9.12 -1.64
CA GLY A 303 -24.59 10.23 -0.99
C GLY A 303 -24.29 10.28 0.51
N ARG A 304 -24.49 9.15 1.20
CA ARG A 304 -24.21 9.03 2.65
C ARG A 304 -22.74 9.25 3.00
N ALA A 305 -21.80 8.75 2.20
CA ALA A 305 -20.36 9.00 2.42
C ALA A 305 -20.01 10.49 2.26
N VAL A 306 -20.61 11.18 1.28
CA VAL A 306 -20.46 12.64 1.13
C VAL A 306 -21.09 13.38 2.32
N ASP A 307 -22.25 12.94 2.80
CA ASP A 307 -22.92 13.54 3.96
C ASP A 307 -22.08 13.40 5.23
N LEU A 308 -21.51 12.21 5.48
CA LEU A 308 -20.59 11.97 6.58
C LEU A 308 -19.39 12.92 6.51
N TYR A 309 -18.76 13.05 5.34
CA TYR A 309 -17.61 13.93 5.15
C TYR A 309 -17.97 15.40 5.39
N LEU A 310 -19.08 15.87 4.80
CA LEU A 310 -19.54 17.24 4.98
C LEU A 310 -19.87 17.55 6.43
N LYS A 311 -20.51 16.61 7.15
CA LYS A 311 -20.77 16.73 8.59
C LYS A 311 -19.49 17.06 9.35
N GLN A 312 -18.39 16.34 9.11
CA GLN A 312 -17.14 16.57 9.86
C GLN A 312 -16.52 17.95 9.60
N LEU A 313 -16.77 18.53 8.42
CA LEU A 313 -16.27 19.84 8.05
C LEU A 313 -17.17 21.00 8.51
N THR A 314 -18.48 20.79 8.59
CA THR A 314 -19.45 21.87 8.82
C THR A 314 -20.03 21.86 10.22
N ASP A 315 -20.10 20.72 10.91
CA ASP A 315 -20.61 20.62 12.26
C ASP A 315 -19.56 21.15 13.26
N PRO A 316 -19.84 22.24 14.00
CA PRO A 316 -18.93 22.76 15.03
C PRO A 316 -18.66 21.75 16.14
N ALA A 317 -19.61 20.85 16.42
CA ALA A 317 -19.51 19.82 17.45
C ALA A 317 -18.76 18.56 16.99
N ALA A 318 -18.34 18.47 15.71
CA ALA A 318 -17.54 17.36 15.22
C ALA A 318 -16.23 17.22 16.02
N ASP A 319 -15.87 15.98 16.35
CA ASP A 319 -14.63 15.67 17.07
C ASP A 319 -13.42 16.12 16.25
N ASN A 320 -12.42 16.73 16.90
CA ASN A 320 -11.22 17.23 16.22
C ASN A 320 -10.44 16.13 15.49
N ARG A 321 -10.48 14.88 15.95
CA ARG A 321 -9.86 13.73 15.28
C ARG A 321 -10.54 13.46 13.94
N LEU A 322 -11.87 13.47 13.91
CA LEU A 322 -12.67 13.30 12.69
C LEU A 322 -12.49 14.47 11.73
N ARG A 323 -12.53 15.71 12.23
CA ARG A 323 -12.28 16.90 11.42
C ARG A 323 -10.89 16.87 10.78
N SER A 324 -9.87 16.48 11.53
CA SER A 324 -8.51 16.32 11.01
C SER A 324 -8.44 15.23 9.93
N SER A 325 -9.09 14.09 10.15
CA SER A 325 -9.18 13.01 9.17
C SER A 325 -9.91 13.46 7.88
N ALA A 326 -11.01 14.21 8.00
CA ALA A 326 -11.72 14.78 6.87
C ALA A 326 -10.85 15.78 6.09
N LEU A 327 -10.12 16.66 6.80
CA LEU A 327 -9.20 17.60 6.15
C LEU A 327 -8.08 16.90 5.39
N ASN A 328 -7.57 15.77 5.87
CA ASN A 328 -6.56 14.98 5.15
C ASN A 328 -7.11 14.39 3.83
N LEU A 329 -8.41 14.09 3.77
CA LEU A 329 -9.06 13.61 2.55
C LEU A 329 -9.32 14.73 1.53
N ALA A 330 -9.25 16.01 1.93
CA ALA A 330 -9.50 17.14 1.02
C ALA A 330 -8.48 17.21 -0.13
N ALA A 331 -7.27 16.68 0.07
CA ALA A 331 -6.26 16.59 -0.99
C ALA A 331 -6.66 15.64 -2.13
N GLU A 332 -7.53 14.65 -1.87
CA GLU A 332 -7.95 13.66 -2.85
C GLU A 332 -8.81 14.30 -3.94
N THR A 333 -8.40 14.16 -5.21
CA THR A 333 -9.09 14.81 -6.34
C THR A 333 -10.58 14.48 -6.45
N PRO A 334 -11.02 13.22 -6.29
CA PRO A 334 -12.45 12.91 -6.30
C PRO A 334 -13.24 13.66 -5.21
N VAL A 335 -12.59 13.99 -4.09
CA VAL A 335 -13.21 14.67 -2.95
C VAL A 335 -13.30 16.18 -3.21
N HIS A 336 -12.20 16.88 -3.49
CA HIS A 336 -12.25 18.34 -3.67
C HIS A 336 -12.92 18.80 -4.96
N SER A 337 -13.02 17.93 -5.96
CA SER A 337 -13.76 18.21 -7.19
C SER A 337 -15.26 17.92 -7.06
N HIS A 338 -15.71 17.26 -5.99
CA HIS A 338 -17.10 16.86 -5.86
C HIS A 338 -18.04 18.09 -5.72
N PRO A 339 -19.15 18.17 -6.49
CA PRO A 339 -19.99 19.38 -6.55
C PRO A 339 -20.57 19.85 -5.21
N ARG A 340 -20.85 18.92 -4.29
CA ARG A 340 -21.35 19.24 -2.94
C ARG A 340 -20.24 19.61 -1.96
N VAL A 341 -19.00 19.18 -2.22
CA VAL A 341 -17.83 19.37 -1.33
C VAL A 341 -17.09 20.64 -1.67
N ARG A 342 -16.86 20.89 -2.97
CA ARG A 342 -16.09 22.04 -3.47
C ARG A 342 -16.51 23.38 -2.87
N PRO A 343 -17.82 23.74 -2.77
CA PRO A 343 -18.23 25.02 -2.19
C PRO A 343 -17.93 25.15 -0.69
N VAL A 344 -17.90 24.04 0.04
CA VAL A 344 -17.56 24.01 1.46
C VAL A 344 -16.05 24.16 1.63
N LEU A 345 -15.25 23.38 0.89
CA LEU A 345 -13.79 23.51 0.90
C LEU A 345 -13.32 24.90 0.48
N GLN A 346 -13.97 25.54 -0.51
CA GLN A 346 -13.64 26.91 -0.90
C GLN A 346 -13.70 27.90 0.27
N LYS A 347 -14.57 27.66 1.27
CA LYS A 347 -14.73 28.53 2.44
C LYS A 347 -13.72 28.21 3.55
N ILE A 348 -13.41 26.93 3.77
CA ILE A 348 -12.60 26.50 4.94
C ILE A 348 -11.14 26.19 4.59
N LYS A 349 -10.88 25.84 3.33
CA LYS A 349 -9.61 25.38 2.77
C LYS A 349 -9.49 25.80 1.30
N PRO A 350 -9.51 27.12 0.99
CA PRO A 350 -9.43 27.62 -0.39
C PRO A 350 -8.16 27.15 -1.12
N GLU A 351 -7.10 26.82 -0.39
CA GLU A 351 -5.86 26.26 -0.94
C GLU A 351 -6.05 24.93 -1.66
N TYR A 352 -7.13 24.18 -1.41
CA TYR A 352 -7.45 22.93 -2.10
C TYR A 352 -8.38 23.10 -3.30
N VAL A 353 -8.81 24.34 -3.57
CA VAL A 353 -9.81 24.68 -4.57
C VAL A 353 -9.32 25.86 -5.43
N GLU A 354 -8.06 25.80 -5.84
CA GLU A 354 -7.45 26.85 -6.64
C GLU A 354 -8.11 26.99 -8.03
N SER A 355 -8.03 28.20 -8.56
CA SER A 355 -8.32 28.44 -9.98
C SER A 355 -7.14 28.00 -10.83
N ASP A 356 -7.40 27.67 -12.09
CA ASP A 356 -6.34 27.35 -13.04
C ASP A 356 -5.38 28.53 -13.23
N VAL A 357 -4.09 28.23 -13.44
CA VAL A 357 -3.07 29.25 -13.72
C VAL A 357 -3.31 29.92 -15.07
N PRO A 358 -2.80 31.16 -15.31
CA PRO A 358 -3.05 31.89 -16.56
C PRO A 358 -2.70 31.11 -17.83
N GLU A 359 -1.66 30.28 -17.79
CA GLU A 359 -1.23 29.44 -18.91
C GLU A 359 -2.30 28.41 -19.30
N VAL A 360 -2.97 27.81 -18.31
CA VAL A 360 -4.08 26.88 -18.52
C VAL A 360 -5.32 27.62 -19.01
N ALA A 361 -5.59 28.80 -18.45
CA ALA A 361 -6.72 29.64 -18.88
C ALA A 361 -6.59 30.09 -20.35
N ALA A 362 -5.35 30.23 -20.84
CA ALA A 362 -5.04 30.59 -22.23
C ALA A 362 -4.98 29.41 -23.21
N MET A 363 -5.13 28.15 -22.75
CA MET A 363 -5.11 26.98 -23.64
C MET A 363 -6.29 26.97 -24.61
N SER A 364 -6.08 26.42 -25.81
CA SER A 364 -7.20 26.12 -26.72
C SER A 364 -8.16 25.12 -26.05
N PRO A 365 -9.44 25.06 -26.48
CA PRO A 365 -10.41 24.14 -25.87
C PRO A 365 -9.93 22.69 -25.81
N THR A 366 -9.30 22.20 -26.88
CA THR A 366 -8.80 20.82 -26.95
C THR A 366 -7.60 20.54 -26.04
N TRP A 367 -6.68 21.50 -25.88
CA TRP A 367 -5.59 21.40 -24.92
C TRP A 367 -6.10 21.50 -23.48
N LYS A 368 -7.15 22.31 -23.26
CA LYS A 368 -7.80 22.42 -21.96
C LYS A 368 -8.48 21.11 -21.54
N ASP A 369 -9.21 20.44 -22.44
CA ASP A 369 -9.79 19.12 -22.16
C ASP A 369 -8.71 18.10 -21.76
N ASN A 370 -7.59 18.09 -22.49
CA ASN A 370 -6.43 17.24 -22.18
C ASN A 370 -5.83 17.54 -20.79
N PHE A 371 -5.67 18.83 -20.45
CA PHE A 371 -5.21 19.25 -19.13
C PHE A 371 -6.20 18.89 -18.02
N GLU A 372 -7.51 19.06 -18.24
CA GLU A 372 -8.53 18.69 -17.26
C GLU A 372 -8.52 17.18 -17.00
N TYR A 373 -8.31 16.36 -18.03
CA TYR A 373 -8.12 14.93 -17.85
C TYR A 373 -6.85 14.63 -17.05
N PHE A 374 -5.74 15.30 -17.34
CA PHE A 374 -4.50 15.18 -16.57
C PHE A 374 -4.74 15.48 -15.09
N ARG A 375 -5.34 16.64 -14.78
CA ARG A 375 -5.65 17.09 -13.43
C ARG A 375 -6.55 16.09 -12.69
N ASN A 376 -7.60 15.62 -13.35
CA ASN A 376 -8.65 14.85 -12.70
C ASN A 376 -8.34 13.36 -12.58
N TRP A 377 -7.48 12.82 -13.46
CA TRP A 377 -7.26 11.37 -13.57
C TRP A 377 -5.79 10.96 -13.58
N VAL A 378 -4.91 11.66 -14.30
CA VAL A 378 -3.49 11.27 -14.34
C VAL A 378 -2.77 11.67 -13.06
N ALA A 379 -2.90 12.92 -12.61
CA ALA A 379 -2.24 13.43 -11.41
C ALA A 379 -2.57 12.61 -10.14
N PRO A 380 -3.82 12.17 -9.90
CA PRO A 380 -4.14 11.24 -8.81
C PRO A 380 -3.41 9.90 -8.87
N GLU A 381 -3.10 9.38 -10.07
CA GLU A 381 -2.29 8.16 -10.18
C GLU A 381 -0.82 8.41 -9.81
N LEU A 382 -0.33 9.65 -9.97
CA LEU A 382 1.02 10.04 -9.60
C LEU A 382 1.23 10.17 -8.09
N THR A 383 0.17 10.52 -7.35
CA THR A 383 0.16 10.63 -5.87
C THR A 383 -0.29 9.34 -5.19
N ARG A 384 -0.92 8.40 -5.92
CA ARG A 384 -1.38 7.13 -5.35
C ARG A 384 -0.21 6.22 -5.00
N THR A 385 -0.14 5.83 -3.74
CA THR A 385 0.78 4.80 -3.26
C THR A 385 0.45 3.42 -3.84
N ASN A 386 1.46 2.64 -4.26
CA ASN A 386 1.23 1.22 -4.57
C ASN A 386 1.11 0.44 -3.25
N ARG A 387 0.21 -0.55 -3.20
CA ARG A 387 0.28 -1.56 -2.12
C ARG A 387 1.57 -2.38 -2.20
N GLU A 388 2.13 -2.52 -3.40
CA GLU A 388 3.27 -3.38 -3.61
C GLU A 388 4.57 -2.76 -3.06
N ASP A 389 4.90 -1.54 -3.48
CA ASP A 389 6.17 -0.90 -3.13
C ASP A 389 6.04 0.21 -2.07
N GLU A 390 4.83 0.56 -1.63
CA GLU A 390 4.55 1.68 -0.70
C GLU A 390 4.98 3.07 -1.23
N PHE A 391 5.36 3.17 -2.51
CA PHE A 391 5.71 4.43 -3.14
C PHE A 391 4.60 4.89 -4.10
N ALA A 392 4.42 6.21 -4.18
CA ALA A 392 3.75 6.86 -5.28
C ALA A 392 4.79 7.32 -6.31
N CYS A 393 4.39 7.60 -7.55
CA CYS A 393 5.33 8.16 -8.54
C CYS A 393 6.01 9.42 -8.01
N LEU A 394 5.24 10.32 -7.37
CA LEU A 394 5.78 11.52 -6.75
C LEU A 394 6.59 11.28 -5.46
N GLY A 395 6.50 10.10 -4.84
CA GLY A 395 7.36 9.73 -3.72
C GLY A 395 8.85 9.63 -4.10
N CYS A 396 9.13 9.39 -5.39
CA CYS A 396 10.49 9.43 -5.94
C CYS A 396 10.70 10.64 -6.85
N HIS A 397 9.77 10.91 -7.76
CA HIS A 397 9.91 11.97 -8.75
C HIS A 397 9.67 13.38 -8.19
N GLY A 398 8.99 13.52 -7.05
CA GLY A 398 8.77 14.80 -6.36
C GLY A 398 9.92 15.20 -5.43
N VAL A 399 10.91 14.31 -5.22
CA VAL A 399 12.05 14.56 -4.34
C VAL A 399 13.22 15.07 -5.18
N ALA A 400 13.63 16.31 -4.92
CA ALA A 400 14.70 16.98 -5.65
C ALA A 400 15.96 16.10 -5.72
N GLY A 401 16.50 15.91 -6.93
CA GLY A 401 17.71 15.14 -7.17
C GLY A 401 17.59 13.61 -7.05
N ARG A 402 16.45 13.05 -6.60
CA ARG A 402 16.28 11.58 -6.50
C ARG A 402 16.07 10.93 -7.86
N VAL A 403 15.34 11.59 -8.77
CA VAL A 403 15.22 11.16 -10.17
C VAL A 403 15.49 12.35 -11.09
N PRO A 404 16.77 12.77 -11.26
CA PRO A 404 17.13 14.00 -11.99
C PRO A 404 16.66 14.00 -13.44
N SER A 405 16.61 12.82 -14.07
CA SER A 405 16.14 12.67 -15.44
C SER A 405 14.64 12.90 -15.62
N MET A 406 13.85 12.98 -14.54
CA MET A 406 12.41 13.24 -14.58
C MET A 406 11.92 13.80 -13.24
N GLU A 407 12.44 14.96 -12.83
CA GLU A 407 11.97 15.62 -11.61
C GLU A 407 10.59 16.27 -11.84
N LEU A 408 9.68 16.10 -10.89
CA LEU A 408 8.34 16.67 -10.86
C LEU A 408 8.19 17.56 -9.62
N MET A 409 7.27 18.51 -9.67
CA MET A 409 6.88 19.29 -8.50
C MET A 409 6.21 18.37 -7.46
N PRO A 410 6.62 18.45 -6.18
CA PRO A 410 6.04 17.62 -5.13
C PRO A 410 4.61 18.03 -4.81
N ALA A 411 3.86 17.08 -4.25
CA ALA A 411 2.63 17.37 -3.53
C ALA A 411 2.94 17.92 -2.12
N ASP A 412 1.95 18.54 -1.49
CA ASP A 412 2.05 18.92 -0.07
C ASP A 412 2.06 17.68 0.85
N GLY A 413 2.17 17.90 2.17
CA GLY A 413 2.18 16.81 3.16
C GLY A 413 0.92 15.93 3.17
N ASN A 414 -0.17 16.38 2.55
CA ASN A 414 -1.44 15.64 2.44
C ASN A 414 -1.64 15.03 1.04
N GLY A 415 -0.67 15.20 0.12
CA GLY A 415 -0.76 14.67 -1.24
C GLY A 415 -1.48 15.59 -2.23
N TYR A 416 -1.74 16.85 -1.89
CA TYR A 416 -2.32 17.84 -2.80
C TYR A 416 -1.27 18.45 -3.73
N LEU A 417 -1.60 18.56 -5.02
CA LEU A 417 -0.81 19.30 -5.99
C LEU A 417 -1.48 20.65 -6.26
N SER A 418 -0.76 21.74 -5.98
CA SER A 418 -1.25 23.09 -6.31
C SER A 418 -1.49 23.26 -7.80
N ALA A 419 -2.32 24.23 -8.20
CA ALA A 419 -2.59 24.54 -9.60
C ALA A 419 -1.29 24.77 -10.41
N LYS A 420 -0.31 25.45 -9.79
CA LYS A 420 1.02 25.68 -10.38
C LYS A 420 1.84 24.39 -10.50
N ALA A 421 1.83 23.54 -9.47
CA ALA A 421 2.52 22.26 -9.51
C ALA A 421 1.91 21.31 -10.56
N LEU A 422 0.58 21.26 -10.64
CA LEU A 422 -0.17 20.52 -11.66
C LEU A 422 0.23 20.94 -13.07
N HIS A 423 0.19 22.24 -13.38
CA HIS A 423 0.59 22.74 -14.70
C HIS A 423 2.06 22.44 -15.01
N THR A 424 2.96 22.63 -14.04
CA THR A 424 4.39 22.33 -14.24
C THR A 424 4.62 20.84 -14.53
N ASN A 425 3.96 19.96 -13.77
CA ASN A 425 4.04 18.51 -13.98
C ASN A 425 3.42 18.09 -15.31
N TYR A 426 2.32 18.71 -15.71
CA TYR A 426 1.70 18.52 -17.01
C TYR A 426 2.66 18.80 -18.16
N VAL A 427 3.29 19.98 -18.17
CA VAL A 427 4.26 20.38 -19.21
C VAL A 427 5.46 19.44 -19.25
N ARG A 428 6.06 19.12 -18.09
CA ARG A 428 7.21 18.20 -18.01
C ARG A 428 6.88 16.80 -18.51
N LEU A 429 5.68 16.30 -18.24
CA LEU A 429 5.25 14.98 -18.71
C LEU A 429 4.88 14.99 -20.19
N LEU A 430 4.35 16.10 -20.73
CA LEU A 430 4.12 16.26 -22.16
C LEU A 430 5.41 16.14 -22.97
N GLU A 431 6.54 16.63 -22.46
CA GLU A 431 7.86 16.45 -23.10
C GLU A 431 8.27 14.97 -23.23
N ARG A 432 7.62 14.06 -22.49
CA ARG A 432 7.89 12.61 -22.49
C ARG A 432 6.95 11.82 -23.38
N VAL A 433 6.00 12.49 -24.01
CA VAL A 433 5.13 11.94 -25.05
C VAL A 433 5.88 11.96 -26.37
N ASN A 434 6.05 10.79 -26.97
CA ASN A 434 6.55 10.64 -28.33
C ASN A 434 5.36 10.66 -29.28
N GLU A 435 5.19 11.77 -29.99
CA GLU A 435 4.11 11.94 -30.96
C GLU A 435 4.25 11.04 -32.19
N SER A 436 5.45 10.60 -32.59
CA SER A 436 5.62 9.73 -33.76
C SER A 436 5.38 8.25 -33.45
N ASP A 437 5.60 7.84 -32.20
CA ASP A 437 5.37 6.48 -31.72
C ASP A 437 4.93 6.52 -30.25
N VAL A 438 3.61 6.52 -30.05
CA VAL A 438 2.97 6.70 -28.74
C VAL A 438 3.42 5.65 -27.73
N GLU A 439 3.56 4.39 -28.14
CA GLU A 439 3.92 3.29 -27.23
C GLU A 439 5.39 3.39 -26.78
N GLN A 440 6.24 4.12 -27.51
CA GLN A 440 7.61 4.43 -27.11
C GLN A 440 7.73 5.65 -26.18
N SER A 441 6.62 6.32 -25.87
CA SER A 441 6.59 7.41 -24.88
C SER A 441 7.15 6.93 -23.54
N LYS A 442 8.11 7.67 -22.97
CA LYS A 442 8.78 7.28 -21.72
C LYS A 442 7.79 7.10 -20.56
N ILE A 443 6.72 7.91 -20.55
CA ILE A 443 5.66 7.85 -19.54
C ILE A 443 4.82 6.55 -19.60
N LEU A 444 4.75 5.86 -20.74
CA LEU A 444 4.07 4.56 -20.86
C LEU A 444 5.04 3.42 -20.61
N ARG A 445 6.23 3.50 -21.19
CA ARG A 445 7.19 2.40 -21.18
C ARG A 445 7.87 2.21 -19.82
N LYS A 446 8.25 3.29 -19.13
CA LYS A 446 8.99 3.21 -17.85
C LYS A 446 8.16 2.58 -16.71
N PRO A 447 6.88 2.93 -16.50
CA PRO A 447 6.06 2.26 -15.49
C PRO A 447 5.84 0.77 -15.72
N LEU A 448 5.95 0.28 -16.96
CA LEU A 448 5.90 -1.15 -17.27
C LEU A 448 7.27 -1.86 -17.10
N ASN A 449 8.32 -1.11 -16.73
CA ASN A 449 9.72 -1.55 -16.71
C ASN A 449 10.21 -2.12 -18.06
N VAL A 450 9.70 -1.59 -19.17
CA VAL A 450 10.15 -1.97 -20.50
C VAL A 450 11.36 -1.10 -20.88
N GLN A 451 12.48 -1.73 -21.22
CA GLN A 451 13.73 -1.04 -21.56
C GLN A 451 13.96 -1.09 -23.07
N SER A 452 14.39 0.03 -23.66
CA SER A 452 14.79 0.10 -25.07
C SER A 452 16.23 -0.37 -25.32
N GLY A 453 16.96 -0.76 -24.26
CA GLY A 453 18.36 -1.20 -24.31
C GLY A 453 19.40 -0.09 -24.52
N LYS A 454 18.98 1.16 -24.76
CA LYS A 454 19.85 2.33 -25.01
C LYS A 454 19.68 3.47 -24.00
N GLU A 455 18.95 3.23 -22.93
CA GLU A 455 18.58 4.26 -21.95
C GLU A 455 19.15 3.98 -20.57
N ASP A 456 19.34 5.05 -19.80
CA ASP A 456 19.58 5.00 -18.37
C ASP A 456 18.52 4.11 -17.69
N GLY A 457 19.00 3.24 -16.80
CA GLY A 457 18.18 2.30 -16.05
C GLY A 457 17.03 3.00 -15.33
N HIS A 458 15.87 2.35 -15.26
CA HIS A 458 14.81 2.80 -14.36
C HIS A 458 15.21 2.41 -12.93
N GLN A 459 15.39 3.40 -12.05
CA GLN A 459 15.67 3.15 -10.63
C GLN A 459 14.44 2.69 -9.82
N GLY A 460 13.28 2.56 -10.46
CA GLY A 460 12.04 1.99 -9.92
C GLY A 460 11.66 0.71 -10.67
N GLY A 461 11.10 -0.26 -9.98
CA GLY A 461 10.60 -1.50 -10.58
C GLY A 461 9.41 -1.29 -11.51
N ARG A 462 8.70 -2.38 -11.81
CA ARG A 462 7.43 -2.32 -12.55
C ARG A 462 6.36 -1.72 -11.63
N ARG A 463 5.70 -0.66 -12.08
CA ARG A 463 4.62 0.04 -11.39
C ARG A 463 3.23 -0.46 -11.79
N PHE A 464 3.04 -0.79 -13.06
CA PHE A 464 1.75 -1.25 -13.59
C PHE A 464 1.89 -2.51 -14.45
N ASN A 465 0.78 -3.22 -14.63
CA ASN A 465 0.54 -4.12 -15.75
C ASN A 465 -0.17 -3.38 -16.89
N PRO A 466 -0.01 -3.82 -18.16
CA PRO A 466 -0.67 -3.17 -19.31
C PRO A 466 -2.20 -3.09 -19.24
N GLY A 467 -2.86 -3.91 -18.41
CA GLY A 467 -4.32 -3.88 -18.23
C GLY A 467 -4.79 -3.16 -16.96
N ASP A 468 -3.88 -2.62 -16.16
CA ASP A 468 -4.26 -1.94 -14.92
C ASP A 468 -4.98 -0.62 -15.23
N ARG A 469 -6.03 -0.31 -14.47
CA ARG A 469 -6.81 0.94 -14.64
C ARG A 469 -5.92 2.18 -14.67
N GLY A 470 -4.96 2.27 -13.75
CA GLY A 470 -4.04 3.43 -13.67
C GLY A 470 -3.20 3.57 -14.92
N TYR A 471 -2.71 2.46 -15.49
CA TYR A 471 -1.96 2.47 -16.76
C TYR A 471 -2.83 2.95 -17.91
N GLU A 472 -4.06 2.44 -18.03
CA GLU A 472 -4.98 2.84 -19.09
C GLU A 472 -5.37 4.33 -19.01
N ILE A 473 -5.50 4.88 -17.80
CA ILE A 473 -5.68 6.33 -17.60
C ILE A 473 -4.50 7.10 -18.19
N LEU A 474 -3.27 6.71 -17.86
CA LEU A 474 -2.06 7.33 -18.42
C LEU A 474 -2.04 7.20 -19.96
N ARG A 475 -2.30 5.99 -20.48
CA ARG A 475 -2.28 5.69 -21.91
C ARG A 475 -3.24 6.56 -22.71
N ARG A 476 -4.48 6.74 -22.24
CA ARG A 476 -5.49 7.58 -22.91
C ARG A 476 -5.06 9.04 -22.96
N TRP A 477 -4.48 9.56 -21.88
CA TRP A 477 -3.95 10.91 -21.85
C TRP A 477 -2.80 11.10 -22.87
N VAL A 478 -1.88 10.15 -22.95
CA VAL A 478 -0.73 10.19 -23.87
C VAL A 478 -1.18 10.10 -25.33
N ILE A 479 -2.12 9.23 -25.66
CA ILE A 479 -2.68 9.10 -27.03
C ILE A 479 -3.28 10.44 -27.47
N ASP A 480 -4.11 11.05 -26.62
CA ASP A 480 -4.74 12.34 -26.93
C ASP A 480 -3.70 13.46 -27.06
N ALA A 481 -2.72 13.51 -26.14
CA ALA A 481 -1.64 14.49 -26.19
C ALA A 481 -0.77 14.37 -27.46
N ALA A 482 -0.45 13.14 -27.89
CA ALA A 482 0.30 12.90 -29.12
C ALA A 482 -0.46 13.40 -30.36
N ALA A 483 -1.76 13.09 -30.45
CA ALA A 483 -2.60 13.59 -31.53
C ALA A 483 -2.67 15.13 -31.56
N LEU A 484 -2.76 15.77 -30.38
CA LEU A 484 -2.76 17.23 -30.28
C LEU A 484 -1.42 17.87 -30.68
N LYS A 485 -0.29 17.20 -30.41
CA LYS A 485 1.03 17.67 -30.86
C LYS A 485 1.19 17.57 -32.37
N GLN A 486 0.72 16.49 -32.99
CA GLN A 486 0.77 16.30 -34.45
C GLN A 486 -0.11 17.30 -35.22
N ALA A 487 -1.16 17.81 -34.57
CA ALA A 487 -2.10 18.76 -35.18
C ALA A 487 -1.63 20.23 -35.11
N LYS A 488 -0.49 20.51 -34.45
CA LYS A 488 0.19 21.81 -34.48
C LYS A 488 1.15 21.86 -35.67
#